data_AF-A0A2H0MS05-F1
#
_entry.id   AF-A0A2H0MS05-F1
#
_cell.length_a   1.000
_cell.length_b   1.000
_cell.length_c   1.000
_cell.angle_alpha   90.00
_cell.angle_beta   90.00
_cell.angle_gamma   90.00
#
_symmetry.space_group_name_H-M   'P 1'
#
loop_
_entity.id
_entity.type
_entity.pdbx_description
1 polymer ?
#
loop_
_entity_poly.entity_id
_entity_poly.type
_entity_poly.pdbx_seq_one_letter_code
_entity_poly.pdbx_strand_id
1 'polypeptide(L)'
;QMRSSADILTLTATPIPRTLHFSLMGVRDLSVIETPPRDRMAIKTYIRKFDEQVIQEAIQRELDRQGQIFFVHNKVHSIHSVAEMIRRIVPRARIGIGHGQMPEKQLENVMRMFIEKEIDVLICTTIVESGLDIPAANTIIINRADQFGLAQLYQLRGRVGRYKHQAYAYLLIPGAMAISTEARQRITAIQELNELGAGFQLAARDMEIRGVGNMLGHKQSGHISSIGFDMYCKLMDETVKEIHGQKVDTAFEPEVNLMIKGFIPKDYIPDLNQRLEIYRRIQLMGEAKECEYMETELADRYGPVPSDVKKLLGVIAVKAICRKIKVSKIELKGPKAILHFLDDVEIETGKLTQNIDSRLSFLSEFKMGVLLDRITWQDDLDTVQRCLRQLAGVINAK
;
A
#
# COMPACT_ATOMS: atom_id res chain seq x y z
N GLN A 1 30.43 -18.01 6.03
CA GLN A 1 30.55 -16.89 5.08
C GLN A 1 29.43 -17.02 4.05
N MET A 2 28.40 -16.17 4.11
CA MET A 2 27.40 -16.10 3.04
C MET A 2 27.92 -15.19 1.92
N ARG A 3 27.84 -15.64 0.66
CA ARG A 3 28.30 -14.90 -0.52
C ARG A 3 27.39 -13.68 -0.79
N SER A 4 27.96 -12.58 -1.23
CA SER A 4 27.28 -11.29 -1.50
C SER A 4 26.44 -11.28 -2.79
N SER A 5 26.62 -12.24 -3.69
CA SER A 5 25.83 -12.41 -4.91
C SER A 5 25.21 -13.81 -4.94
N ALA A 6 23.89 -13.88 -4.82
CA ALA A 6 23.11 -15.11 -4.95
C ALA A 6 21.83 -14.80 -5.71
N ASP A 7 21.49 -15.65 -6.67
CA ASP A 7 20.21 -15.57 -7.38
C ASP A 7 19.11 -16.06 -6.44
N ILE A 8 18.04 -15.27 -6.28
CA ILE A 8 16.95 -15.54 -5.34
C ILE A 8 15.68 -15.88 -6.10
N LEU A 9 15.22 -17.13 -5.98
CA LEU A 9 13.88 -17.54 -6.41
C LEU A 9 12.95 -17.60 -5.21
N THR A 10 11.93 -16.74 -5.17
CA THR A 10 10.89 -16.75 -4.14
C THR A 10 9.58 -17.27 -4.72
N LEU A 11 9.05 -18.36 -4.18
CA LEU A 11 7.75 -18.93 -4.56
C LEU A 11 6.73 -18.66 -3.45
N THR A 12 5.59 -18.06 -3.79
CA THR A 12 4.52 -17.80 -2.83
C THR A 12 3.14 -17.92 -3.49
N ALA A 13 2.19 -18.52 -2.77
CA ALA A 13 0.80 -18.60 -3.20
C ALA A 13 0.02 -17.30 -2.94
N THR A 14 0.51 -16.48 -2.00
CA THR A 14 -0.07 -15.18 -1.62
C THR A 14 1.10 -14.24 -1.30
N PRO A 15 1.53 -13.38 -2.24
CA PRO A 15 2.65 -12.50 -1.98
C PRO A 15 2.31 -11.56 -0.81
N ILE A 16 3.27 -11.39 0.10
CA ILE A 16 3.15 -10.43 1.20
C ILE A 16 2.98 -9.05 0.55
N PRO A 17 2.06 -8.18 1.03
CA PRO A 17 1.77 -6.89 0.39
C PRO A 17 3.02 -6.06 0.05
N ARG A 18 4.01 -6.07 0.95
CA ARG A 18 5.33 -5.45 0.75
C ARG A 18 6.09 -5.99 -0.45
N THR A 19 6.20 -7.31 -0.56
CA THR A 19 6.92 -7.99 -1.64
C THR A 19 6.22 -7.79 -2.97
N LEU A 20 4.89 -7.81 -2.98
CA LEU A 20 4.09 -7.50 -4.16
C LEU A 20 4.35 -6.07 -4.64
N HIS A 21 4.40 -5.11 -3.73
CA HIS A 21 4.65 -3.71 -4.06
C HIS A 21 6.02 -3.49 -4.71
N PHE A 22 7.09 -4.10 -4.16
CA PHE A 22 8.42 -4.05 -4.77
C PHE A 22 8.48 -4.65 -6.17
N SER A 23 7.74 -5.74 -6.39
CA SER A 23 7.63 -6.37 -7.70
C SER A 23 6.86 -5.49 -8.70
N LEU A 24 5.79 -4.82 -8.26
CA LEU A 24 5.01 -3.88 -9.10
C LEU A 24 5.80 -2.62 -9.46
N MET A 25 6.76 -2.22 -8.63
CA MET A 25 7.68 -1.10 -8.88
C MET A 25 8.90 -1.49 -9.73
N GLY A 26 8.99 -2.73 -10.21
CA GLY A 26 10.08 -3.19 -11.09
C GLY A 26 11.39 -3.53 -10.38
N VAL A 27 11.44 -3.47 -9.04
CA VAL A 27 12.64 -3.81 -8.25
C VAL A 27 12.91 -5.31 -8.22
N ARG A 28 11.87 -6.12 -8.45
CA ARG A 28 11.96 -7.59 -8.52
C ARG A 28 11.11 -8.10 -9.66
N ASP A 29 11.72 -8.89 -10.54
CA ASP A 29 10.98 -9.60 -11.58
C ASP A 29 9.88 -10.48 -10.96
N LEU A 30 8.66 -10.30 -11.45
CA LEU A 30 7.47 -11.03 -11.02
C LEU A 30 7.03 -11.93 -12.17
N SER A 31 7.00 -13.24 -11.93
CA SER A 31 6.33 -14.18 -12.82
C SER A 31 5.10 -14.72 -12.11
N VAL A 32 3.93 -14.51 -12.71
CA VAL A 32 2.65 -14.98 -12.19
C VAL A 32 2.22 -16.21 -12.98
N ILE A 33 1.96 -17.31 -12.28
CA ILE A 33 1.39 -18.52 -12.88
C ILE A 33 -0.11 -18.49 -12.58
N GLU A 34 -0.90 -17.99 -13.52
CA GLU A 34 -2.36 -17.86 -13.37
C GLU A 34 -3.10 -19.13 -13.78
N THR A 35 -2.58 -19.84 -14.79
CA THR A 35 -3.27 -21.00 -15.38
C THR A 35 -3.29 -22.18 -14.40
N PRO A 36 -4.48 -22.61 -13.91
CA PRO A 36 -4.57 -23.77 -13.06
C PRO A 36 -4.29 -25.08 -13.84
N PRO A 37 -3.92 -26.17 -13.15
CA PRO A 37 -3.86 -27.50 -13.76
C PRO A 37 -5.19 -27.91 -14.39
N ARG A 38 -5.14 -28.68 -15.48
CA ARG A 38 -6.32 -29.27 -16.12
C ARG A 38 -7.12 -30.08 -15.08
N ASP A 39 -8.45 -29.96 -15.13
CA ASP A 39 -9.43 -30.60 -14.22
C ASP A 39 -9.64 -29.96 -12.83
N ARG A 40 -9.01 -28.81 -12.51
CA ARG A 40 -9.26 -28.14 -11.22
C ARG A 40 -10.54 -27.32 -11.24
N MET A 41 -11.50 -27.65 -10.36
CA MET A 41 -12.74 -26.88 -10.18
C MET A 41 -12.57 -25.75 -9.16
N ALA A 42 -13.26 -24.62 -9.38
CA ALA A 42 -13.31 -23.52 -8.43
C ALA A 42 -14.02 -23.95 -7.13
N ILE A 43 -13.56 -23.43 -5.99
CA ILE A 43 -14.12 -23.77 -4.67
C ILE A 43 -15.35 -22.88 -4.42
N LYS A 44 -16.52 -23.50 -4.20
CA LYS A 44 -17.75 -22.76 -3.89
C LYS A 44 -17.70 -22.26 -2.45
N THR A 45 -17.64 -20.94 -2.28
CA THR A 45 -17.53 -20.31 -0.96
C THR A 45 -18.88 -19.75 -0.50
N TYR A 46 -19.30 -20.10 0.71
CA TYR A 46 -20.54 -19.62 1.32
C TYR A 46 -20.27 -18.90 2.64
N ILE A 47 -20.77 -17.68 2.77
CA ILE A 47 -20.81 -16.96 4.05
C ILE A 47 -22.14 -17.27 4.73
N ARG A 48 -22.09 -17.81 5.95
CA ARG A 48 -23.28 -18.17 6.74
C ARG A 48 -23.11 -17.75 8.19
N LYS A 49 -24.23 -17.52 8.87
CA LYS A 49 -24.21 -17.40 10.32
C LYS A 49 -23.84 -18.76 10.92
N PHE A 50 -23.17 -18.76 12.06
CA PHE A 50 -22.97 -19.98 12.83
C PHE A 50 -24.34 -20.57 13.20
N ASP A 51 -24.62 -21.75 12.66
CA ASP A 51 -25.88 -22.47 12.82
C ASP A 51 -25.58 -23.97 12.78
N GLU A 52 -26.08 -24.71 13.78
CA GLU A 52 -25.89 -26.15 13.90
C GLU A 52 -26.49 -26.92 12.71
N GLN A 53 -27.61 -26.45 12.14
CA GLN A 53 -28.24 -27.10 10.98
C GLN A 53 -27.38 -26.97 9.72
N VAL A 54 -26.83 -25.78 9.48
CA VAL A 54 -25.94 -25.55 8.32
C VAL A 54 -24.67 -26.40 8.42
N ILE A 55 -24.10 -26.51 9.62
CA ILE A 55 -22.93 -27.37 9.86
C ILE A 55 -23.30 -28.84 9.64
N GLN A 56 -24.44 -29.28 10.17
CA GLN A 56 -24.93 -30.65 10.02
C GLN A 56 -25.10 -31.01 8.54
N GLU A 57 -25.80 -30.18 7.76
CA GLU A 57 -26.00 -30.40 6.32
C GLU A 57 -24.68 -30.41 5.53
N ALA A 58 -23.75 -29.50 5.85
CA ALA A 58 -22.46 -29.42 5.19
C ALA A 58 -21.60 -30.67 5.44
N ILE A 59 -21.53 -31.11 6.71
CA ILE A 59 -20.83 -32.34 7.08
C ILE A 59 -21.51 -33.53 6.41
N GLN A 60 -22.84 -33.57 6.45
CA GLN A 60 -23.58 -34.71 5.95
C GLN A 60 -23.41 -34.94 4.46
N ARG A 61 -23.49 -33.85 3.69
CA ARG A 61 -23.28 -33.85 2.25
C ARG A 61 -21.90 -34.39 1.86
N GLU A 62 -20.86 -34.11 2.65
CA GLU A 62 -19.51 -34.58 2.34
C GLU A 62 -19.30 -36.05 2.76
N LEU A 63 -19.89 -36.47 3.89
CA LEU A 63 -19.91 -37.88 4.30
C LEU A 63 -20.61 -38.78 3.28
N ASP A 64 -21.74 -38.32 2.72
CA ASP A 64 -22.48 -39.07 1.69
C ASP A 64 -21.65 -39.23 0.39
N ARG A 65 -20.67 -38.35 0.18
CA ARG A 65 -19.69 -38.41 -0.92
C ARG A 65 -18.42 -39.19 -0.56
N GLN A 66 -18.37 -39.78 0.64
CA GLN A 66 -17.18 -40.45 1.20
C GLN A 66 -15.93 -39.53 1.22
N GLY A 67 -16.17 -38.23 1.35
CA GLY A 67 -15.13 -37.21 1.49
C GLY A 67 -14.83 -36.89 2.95
N GLN A 68 -13.78 -36.09 3.14
CA GLN A 68 -13.35 -35.66 4.46
C GLN A 68 -13.50 -34.15 4.63
N ILE A 69 -13.63 -33.71 5.88
CA ILE A 69 -13.94 -32.33 6.22
C ILE A 69 -12.89 -31.77 7.17
N PHE A 70 -12.41 -30.58 6.86
CA PHE A 70 -11.68 -29.76 7.82
C PHE A 70 -12.66 -28.84 8.55
N PHE A 71 -12.70 -28.91 9.88
CA PHE A 71 -13.41 -27.94 10.71
C PHE A 71 -12.39 -27.08 11.46
N VAL A 72 -12.19 -25.85 11.01
CA VAL A 72 -11.20 -24.94 11.58
C VAL A 72 -11.82 -24.14 12.73
N HIS A 73 -11.26 -24.28 13.92
CA HIS A 73 -11.62 -23.52 15.11
C HIS A 73 -10.35 -23.03 15.83
N ASN A 74 -10.06 -21.73 15.72
CA ASN A 74 -8.80 -21.14 16.19
C ASN A 74 -8.77 -20.83 17.70
N LYS A 75 -9.32 -21.71 18.53
CA LYS A 75 -9.29 -21.60 20.00
C LYS A 75 -9.18 -22.99 20.62
N VAL A 76 -8.01 -23.32 21.18
CA VAL A 76 -7.77 -24.63 21.79
C VAL A 76 -8.68 -24.90 22.98
N HIS A 77 -8.93 -23.90 23.83
CA HIS A 77 -9.75 -24.08 25.04
C HIS A 77 -11.20 -24.53 24.77
N SER A 78 -11.78 -24.15 23.63
CA SER A 78 -13.15 -24.49 23.25
C SER A 78 -13.25 -25.58 22.17
N ILE A 79 -12.12 -26.12 21.71
CA ILE A 79 -12.11 -27.10 20.60
C ILE A 79 -12.84 -28.39 20.95
N HIS A 80 -12.71 -28.84 22.21
CA HIS A 80 -13.41 -30.03 22.70
C HIS A 80 -14.93 -29.81 22.77
N SER A 81 -15.38 -28.63 23.19
CA SER A 81 -16.82 -28.29 23.19
C SER A 81 -17.41 -28.29 21.79
N VAL A 82 -16.65 -27.81 20.80
CA VAL A 82 -17.03 -27.88 19.39
C VAL A 82 -17.08 -29.33 18.90
N ALA A 83 -16.14 -30.17 19.33
CA ALA A 83 -16.14 -31.59 18.99
C ALA A 83 -17.37 -32.33 19.55
N GLU A 84 -17.73 -32.07 20.80
CA GLU A 84 -18.94 -32.63 21.41
C GLU A 84 -20.22 -32.14 20.71
N MET A 85 -20.27 -30.85 20.33
CA MET A 85 -21.37 -30.33 19.53
C MET A 85 -21.48 -31.06 18.19
N ILE A 86 -20.37 -31.25 17.47
CA ILE A 86 -20.35 -31.96 16.17
C ILE A 86 -20.76 -33.43 16.33
N ARG A 87 -20.30 -34.11 17.40
CA ARG A 87 -20.72 -35.49 17.72
C ARG A 87 -22.23 -35.58 17.94
N ARG A 88 -22.83 -34.59 18.60
CA ARG A 88 -24.27 -34.53 18.84
C ARG A 88 -25.06 -34.32 17.55
N ILE A 89 -24.64 -33.38 16.70
CA ILE A 89 -25.36 -33.07 15.45
C ILE A 89 -25.17 -34.13 14.36
N VAL A 90 -24.00 -34.79 14.31
CA VAL A 90 -23.71 -35.85 13.33
C VAL A 90 -23.10 -37.06 14.04
N PRO A 91 -23.92 -37.93 14.66
CA PRO A 91 -23.45 -39.08 15.43
C PRO A 91 -22.67 -40.12 14.62
N ARG A 92 -22.89 -40.16 13.29
CA ARG A 92 -22.20 -41.08 12.36
C ARG A 92 -20.81 -40.62 11.94
N ALA A 93 -20.40 -39.39 12.23
CA ALA A 93 -19.10 -38.86 11.82
C ALA A 93 -18.00 -39.33 12.77
N ARG A 94 -16.91 -39.87 12.22
CA ARG A 94 -15.70 -40.16 13.00
C ARG A 94 -14.90 -38.86 13.13
N ILE A 95 -14.81 -38.34 14.36
CA ILE A 95 -14.27 -37.00 14.63
C ILE A 95 -12.92 -37.11 15.32
N GLY A 96 -11.93 -36.41 14.76
CA GLY A 96 -10.60 -36.24 15.33
C GLY A 96 -10.32 -34.78 15.70
N ILE A 97 -9.40 -34.57 16.64
CA ILE A 97 -8.99 -33.23 17.09
C ILE A 97 -7.47 -33.10 16.88
N GLY A 98 -7.04 -32.02 16.21
CA GLY A 98 -5.63 -31.71 15.97
C GLY A 98 -5.30 -30.25 16.29
N HIS A 99 -4.50 -29.99 17.32
CA HIS A 99 -4.06 -28.63 17.67
C HIS A 99 -2.59 -28.55 18.07
N GLY A 100 -2.02 -27.33 18.07
CA GLY A 100 -0.55 -27.15 18.06
C GLY A 100 0.09 -27.35 19.43
N GLN A 101 -0.74 -27.31 20.48
CA GLN A 101 -0.34 -27.66 21.83
C GLN A 101 -0.29 -29.17 22.08
N MET A 102 -0.66 -30.02 21.10
CA MET A 102 -0.51 -31.46 21.23
C MET A 102 0.96 -31.86 21.09
N PRO A 103 1.41 -32.90 21.81
CA PRO A 103 2.70 -33.53 21.53
C PRO A 103 2.81 -33.96 20.06
N GLU A 104 3.97 -33.76 19.44
CA GLU A 104 4.19 -34.02 18.00
C GLU A 104 3.74 -35.43 17.58
N LYS A 105 4.09 -36.46 18.36
CA LYS A 105 3.68 -37.85 18.09
C LYS A 105 2.17 -38.05 18.09
N GLN A 106 1.43 -37.33 18.95
CA GLN A 106 -0.03 -37.42 18.99
C GLN A 106 -0.65 -36.74 17.77
N LEU A 107 -0.14 -35.57 17.41
CA LEU A 107 -0.58 -34.86 16.22
C LEU A 107 -0.33 -35.70 14.96
N GLU A 108 0.87 -36.26 14.82
CA GLU A 108 1.24 -37.15 13.72
C GLU A 108 0.30 -38.36 13.63
N ASN A 109 -0.03 -38.99 14.75
CA ASN A 109 -0.99 -40.10 14.79
C ASN A 109 -2.38 -39.68 14.31
N VAL A 110 -2.92 -38.56 14.79
CA VAL A 110 -4.23 -38.05 14.34
C VAL A 110 -4.21 -37.72 12.85
N MET A 111 -3.12 -37.12 12.37
CA MET A 111 -2.95 -36.82 10.95
C MET A 111 -2.88 -38.08 10.10
N ARG A 112 -2.17 -39.12 10.55
CA ARG A 112 -2.13 -40.42 9.89
C ARG A 112 -3.52 -41.04 9.79
N MET A 113 -4.25 -41.10 10.90
CA MET A 113 -5.63 -41.60 10.94
C MET A 113 -6.56 -40.82 10.00
N PHE A 114 -6.35 -39.50 9.86
CA PHE A 114 -7.09 -38.69 8.92
C PHE A 114 -6.68 -39.01 7.47
N ILE A 115 -5.40 -39.18 7.15
CA ILE A 115 -4.97 -39.59 5.79
C ILE A 115 -5.50 -40.98 5.42
N GLU A 116 -5.53 -41.91 6.37
CA GLU A 116 -6.02 -43.29 6.21
C GLU A 116 -7.56 -43.40 6.17
N LYS A 117 -8.28 -42.27 6.21
CA LYS A 117 -9.75 -42.19 6.24
C LYS A 117 -10.37 -42.92 7.44
N GLU A 118 -9.67 -43.00 8.57
CA GLU A 118 -10.23 -43.44 9.84
C GLU A 118 -11.02 -42.33 10.54
N ILE A 119 -10.69 -41.08 10.22
CA ILE A 119 -11.37 -39.87 10.69
C ILE A 119 -12.04 -39.18 9.50
N ASP A 120 -13.32 -38.84 9.62
CA ASP A 120 -14.06 -38.13 8.59
C ASP A 120 -13.99 -36.61 8.76
N VAL A 121 -14.03 -36.15 10.01
CA VAL A 121 -14.02 -34.72 10.37
C VAL A 121 -12.83 -34.43 11.26
N LEU A 122 -11.88 -33.65 10.75
CA LEU A 122 -10.75 -33.16 11.54
C LEU A 122 -11.04 -31.76 12.06
N ILE A 123 -11.23 -31.65 13.37
CA ILE A 123 -11.37 -30.37 14.05
C ILE A 123 -9.98 -29.87 14.41
N CYS A 124 -9.60 -28.73 13.86
CA CYS A 124 -8.23 -28.25 13.93
C CYS A 124 -8.12 -26.74 14.13
N THR A 125 -6.96 -26.31 14.59
CA THR A 125 -6.57 -24.89 14.59
C THR A 125 -5.94 -24.51 13.23
N THR A 126 -5.25 -23.38 13.14
CA THR A 126 -4.55 -22.94 11.92
C THR A 126 -3.39 -23.84 11.48
N ILE A 127 -3.12 -24.97 12.12
CA ILE A 127 -2.02 -25.90 11.74
C ILE A 127 -2.16 -26.43 10.31
N VAL A 128 -3.39 -26.49 9.77
CA VAL A 128 -3.60 -26.88 8.38
C VAL A 128 -2.98 -25.85 7.40
N GLU A 129 -2.68 -24.63 7.86
CA GLU A 129 -1.99 -23.58 7.11
C GLU A 129 -0.55 -23.99 6.74
N SER A 130 0.14 -24.82 7.55
CA SER A 130 1.59 -25.05 7.47
C SER A 130 2.05 -26.21 6.56
N GLY A 131 1.24 -26.68 5.61
CA GLY A 131 1.76 -27.52 4.51
C GLY A 131 1.17 -28.92 4.35
N LEU A 132 0.14 -29.28 5.11
CA LEU A 132 -0.55 -30.55 4.91
C LEU A 132 -1.40 -30.49 3.63
N ASP A 133 -1.15 -31.41 2.71
CA ASP A 133 -1.96 -31.63 1.52
C ASP A 133 -2.75 -32.92 1.69
N ILE A 134 -4.07 -32.82 1.76
CA ILE A 134 -4.96 -33.98 1.94
C ILE A 134 -5.96 -33.96 0.79
N PRO A 135 -5.69 -34.69 -0.31
CA PRO A 135 -6.49 -34.66 -1.53
C PRO A 135 -7.96 -35.07 -1.32
N ALA A 136 -8.23 -35.89 -0.30
CA ALA A 136 -9.57 -36.39 0.02
C ALA A 136 -10.45 -35.37 0.77
N ALA A 137 -9.87 -34.27 1.26
CA ALA A 137 -10.62 -33.21 1.91
C ALA A 137 -11.17 -32.22 0.87
N ASN A 138 -12.48 -32.28 0.62
CA ASN A 138 -13.13 -31.37 -0.34
C ASN A 138 -13.99 -30.29 0.33
N THR A 139 -14.28 -30.42 1.63
CA THR A 139 -15.08 -29.44 2.35
C THR A 139 -14.29 -28.85 3.53
N ILE A 140 -14.25 -27.52 3.62
CA ILE A 140 -13.71 -26.79 4.77
C ILE A 140 -14.79 -25.94 5.41
N ILE A 141 -14.88 -26.00 6.73
CA ILE A 141 -15.76 -25.18 7.55
C ILE A 141 -14.88 -24.36 8.48
N ILE A 142 -14.91 -23.04 8.33
CA ILE A 142 -14.11 -22.10 9.12
C ILE A 142 -15.02 -21.42 10.13
N ASN A 143 -14.88 -21.80 11.40
CA ASN A 143 -15.60 -21.17 12.49
C ASN A 143 -14.95 -19.83 12.85
N ARG A 144 -15.77 -18.81 13.15
CA ARG A 144 -15.32 -17.44 13.43
C ARG A 144 -14.41 -16.89 12.33
N ALA A 145 -14.83 -17.02 11.07
CA ALA A 145 -14.09 -16.52 9.91
C ALA A 145 -13.75 -15.02 10.02
N ASP A 146 -14.53 -14.27 10.80
CA ASP A 146 -14.30 -12.87 11.15
C ASP A 146 -13.00 -12.60 11.92
N GLN A 147 -12.39 -13.61 12.54
CA GLN A 147 -11.15 -13.45 13.31
C GLN A 147 -9.88 -13.71 12.49
N PHE A 148 -10.01 -14.18 11.25
CA PHE A 148 -8.87 -14.55 10.42
C PHE A 148 -8.50 -13.45 9.42
N GLY A 149 -7.21 -13.29 9.13
CA GLY A 149 -6.75 -12.42 8.05
C GLY A 149 -7.17 -12.92 6.65
N LEU A 150 -7.14 -12.03 5.64
CA LEU A 150 -7.58 -12.33 4.28
C LEU A 150 -6.70 -13.42 3.66
N ALA A 151 -5.38 -13.25 3.80
CA ALA A 151 -4.38 -14.23 3.38
C ALA A 151 -4.59 -15.59 4.05
N GLN A 152 -4.85 -15.62 5.36
CA GLN A 152 -5.04 -16.87 6.11
C GLN A 152 -6.29 -17.61 5.63
N LEU A 153 -7.41 -16.91 5.49
CA LEU A 153 -8.65 -17.51 4.97
C LEU A 153 -8.47 -18.05 3.54
N TYR A 154 -7.74 -17.33 2.69
CA TYR A 154 -7.44 -17.80 1.34
C TYR A 154 -6.54 -19.04 1.35
N GLN A 155 -5.52 -19.07 2.21
CA GLN A 155 -4.65 -20.24 2.36
C GLN A 155 -5.44 -21.44 2.88
N LEU A 156 -6.26 -21.27 3.92
CA LEU A 156 -7.16 -22.32 4.45
C LEU A 156 -8.12 -22.81 3.36
N ARG A 157 -8.74 -21.90 2.60
CA ARG A 157 -9.59 -22.25 1.46
C ARG A 157 -8.82 -23.07 0.43
N GLY A 158 -7.59 -22.68 0.10
CA GLY A 158 -6.74 -23.37 -0.87
C GLY A 158 -6.27 -24.77 -0.45
N ARG A 159 -6.55 -25.20 0.79
CA ARG A 159 -6.24 -26.55 1.29
C ARG A 159 -7.25 -27.61 0.86
N VAL A 160 -8.42 -27.21 0.35
CA VAL A 160 -9.43 -28.12 -0.19
C VAL A 160 -9.57 -28.02 -1.71
N GLY A 161 -10.12 -29.06 -2.33
CA GLY A 161 -10.42 -29.04 -3.77
C GLY A 161 -9.22 -29.24 -4.68
N ARG A 162 -8.37 -30.24 -4.37
CA ARG A 162 -7.24 -30.64 -5.21
C ARG A 162 -7.58 -31.75 -6.22
N TYR A 163 -8.79 -32.31 -6.17
CA TYR A 163 -9.24 -33.39 -7.05
C TYR A 163 -10.39 -32.93 -7.98
N LYS A 164 -10.83 -33.81 -8.90
CA LYS A 164 -11.90 -33.56 -9.89
C LYS A 164 -13.29 -33.25 -9.29
N HIS A 165 -13.41 -33.30 -7.97
CA HIS A 165 -14.67 -33.11 -7.26
C HIS A 165 -14.85 -31.66 -6.83
N GLN A 166 -16.09 -31.17 -6.99
CA GLN A 166 -16.48 -29.86 -6.47
C GLN A 166 -16.20 -29.77 -4.97
N ALA A 167 -15.40 -28.76 -4.59
CA ALA A 167 -15.07 -28.44 -3.22
C ALA A 167 -15.92 -27.26 -2.69
N TYR A 168 -16.09 -27.22 -1.37
CA TYR A 168 -16.93 -26.26 -0.67
C TYR A 168 -16.19 -25.63 0.50
N ALA A 169 -16.34 -24.32 0.66
CA ALA A 169 -15.82 -23.57 1.80
C ALA A 169 -16.95 -22.83 2.52
N TYR A 170 -17.20 -23.16 3.78
CA TYR A 170 -18.19 -22.50 4.62
C TYR A 170 -17.50 -21.55 5.60
N LEU A 171 -17.72 -20.26 5.44
CA LEU A 171 -17.20 -19.21 6.31
C LEU A 171 -18.30 -18.85 7.32
N LEU A 172 -18.15 -19.34 8.56
CA LEU A 172 -19.13 -19.12 9.62
C LEU A 172 -18.80 -17.85 10.41
N ILE A 173 -19.79 -16.96 10.54
CA ILE A 173 -19.71 -15.72 11.30
C ILE A 173 -20.77 -15.68 12.41
N PRO A 174 -20.54 -14.97 13.53
CA PRO A 174 -21.54 -14.82 14.60
C PRO A 174 -22.79 -14.05 14.13
N GLY A 175 -22.66 -13.25 13.07
CA GLY A 175 -23.74 -12.50 12.43
C GLY A 175 -23.18 -11.25 11.73
N ALA A 176 -23.83 -10.79 10.66
CA ALA A 176 -23.32 -9.67 9.85
C ALA A 176 -23.18 -8.36 10.65
N MET A 177 -24.06 -8.10 11.61
CA MET A 177 -24.02 -6.90 12.47
C MET A 177 -23.06 -7.03 13.66
N ALA A 178 -22.60 -8.25 13.97
CA ALA A 178 -21.71 -8.51 15.11
C ALA A 178 -20.21 -8.45 14.74
N ILE A 179 -19.89 -8.22 13.47
CA ILE A 179 -18.53 -8.15 12.93
C ILE A 179 -18.18 -6.72 12.51
N SER A 180 -16.91 -6.36 12.58
CA SER A 180 -16.45 -5.04 12.12
C SER A 180 -16.67 -4.86 10.62
N THR A 181 -16.74 -3.60 10.18
CA THR A 181 -16.82 -3.23 8.76
C THR A 181 -15.65 -3.79 7.96
N GLU A 182 -14.43 -3.72 8.51
CA GLU A 182 -13.22 -4.30 7.91
C GLU A 182 -13.33 -5.83 7.76
N ALA A 183 -13.78 -6.54 8.82
CA ALA A 183 -13.97 -7.99 8.76
C ALA A 183 -15.04 -8.37 7.72
N ARG A 184 -16.11 -7.58 7.59
CA ARG A 184 -17.15 -7.79 6.57
C ARG A 184 -16.60 -7.62 5.16
N GLN A 185 -15.86 -6.56 4.90
CA GLN A 185 -15.21 -6.32 3.60
C GLN A 185 -14.27 -7.46 3.23
N ARG A 186 -13.43 -7.90 4.19
CA ARG A 186 -12.51 -9.01 4.01
C ARG A 186 -13.20 -10.33 3.64
N ILE A 187 -14.24 -10.72 4.37
CA ILE A 187 -14.94 -11.99 4.09
C ILE A 187 -15.67 -11.90 2.75
N THR A 188 -16.27 -10.74 2.43
CA THR A 188 -16.95 -10.52 1.14
C THR A 188 -15.95 -10.62 -0.03
N ALA A 189 -14.76 -10.04 0.11
CA ALA A 189 -13.70 -10.13 -0.89
C ALA A 189 -13.32 -11.60 -1.18
N ILE A 190 -13.29 -12.50 -0.19
CA ILE A 190 -13.01 -13.92 -0.43
C ILE A 190 -14.10 -14.60 -1.25
N GLN A 191 -15.36 -14.24 -1.03
CA GLN A 191 -16.46 -14.79 -1.80
C GLN A 191 -16.42 -14.33 -3.27
N GLU A 192 -15.91 -13.12 -3.54
CA GLU A 192 -15.74 -12.58 -4.89
C GLU A 192 -14.54 -13.20 -5.62
N LEU A 193 -13.49 -13.59 -4.90
CA LEU A 193 -12.30 -14.25 -5.43
C LEU A 193 -12.57 -15.73 -5.77
N ASN A 194 -13.55 -16.00 -6.65
CA ASN A 194 -13.94 -17.35 -7.08
C ASN A 194 -13.06 -17.93 -8.19
N GLU A 195 -12.17 -17.14 -8.81
CA GLU A 195 -11.32 -17.61 -9.90
C GLU A 195 -10.01 -18.24 -9.42
N LEU A 196 -9.62 -19.33 -10.08
CA LEU A 196 -8.31 -19.95 -9.92
C LEU A 196 -7.26 -19.01 -10.53
N GLY A 197 -6.26 -18.60 -9.73
CA GLY A 197 -5.30 -17.54 -10.11
C GLY A 197 -5.45 -16.24 -9.31
N ALA A 198 -6.50 -16.12 -8.48
CA ALA A 198 -6.81 -14.94 -7.70
C ALA A 198 -5.84 -14.59 -6.54
N GLY A 199 -4.69 -15.26 -6.43
CA GLY A 199 -3.72 -15.00 -5.35
C GLY A 199 -3.09 -13.61 -5.44
N PHE A 200 -2.90 -13.11 -6.66
CA PHE A 200 -2.46 -11.74 -6.93
C PHE A 200 -3.54 -10.72 -6.57
N GLN A 201 -4.77 -10.93 -7.04
CA GLN A 201 -5.92 -10.07 -6.71
C GLN A 201 -6.21 -10.04 -5.20
N LEU A 202 -6.05 -11.17 -4.51
CA LEU A 202 -6.17 -11.26 -3.07
C LEU A 202 -5.15 -10.37 -2.36
N ALA A 203 -3.87 -10.44 -2.77
CA ALA A 203 -2.82 -9.65 -2.14
C ALA A 203 -2.99 -8.15 -2.42
N ALA A 204 -3.46 -7.78 -3.60
CA ALA A 204 -3.85 -6.40 -3.92
C ALA A 204 -5.03 -5.93 -3.06
N ARG A 205 -6.09 -6.74 -2.90
CA ARG A 205 -7.22 -6.42 -2.02
C ARG A 205 -6.85 -6.41 -0.54
N ASP A 206 -5.95 -7.28 -0.07
CA ASP A 206 -5.44 -7.25 1.30
C ASP A 206 -4.65 -5.97 1.57
N MET A 207 -3.88 -5.50 0.58
CA MET A 207 -3.17 -4.22 0.64
C MET A 207 -4.13 -3.02 0.69
N GLU A 208 -5.19 -3.02 -0.12
CA GLU A 208 -6.23 -1.98 -0.11
C GLU A 208 -7.01 -1.95 1.22
N ILE A 209 -7.43 -3.12 1.72
CA ILE A 209 -8.26 -3.24 2.92
C ILE A 209 -7.47 -2.89 4.19
N ARG A 210 -6.22 -3.36 4.30
CA ARG A 210 -5.38 -3.07 5.48
C ARG A 210 -4.78 -1.67 5.45
N GLY A 211 -4.70 -1.04 4.27
CA GLY A 211 -3.89 0.13 4.04
C GLY A 211 -2.39 -0.19 4.18
N VAL A 212 -1.53 0.58 3.51
CA VAL A 212 -0.08 0.32 3.49
C VAL A 212 0.62 0.60 4.84
N GLY A 213 -0.13 1.05 5.86
CA GLY A 213 0.36 1.73 7.06
C GLY A 213 0.77 0.87 8.25
N ASN A 214 1.45 -0.27 8.06
CA ASN A 214 1.97 -1.04 9.20
C ASN A 214 3.30 -1.74 8.90
N MET A 215 4.32 -0.96 8.49
CA MET A 215 5.64 -1.52 8.18
C MET A 215 6.79 -1.11 9.11
N LEU A 216 6.57 -0.22 10.07
CA LEU A 216 7.60 0.23 11.02
C LEU A 216 7.11 0.15 12.47
N GLY A 217 7.12 -1.05 13.06
CA GLY A 217 7.16 -1.23 14.53
C GLY A 217 5.93 -1.84 15.20
N HIS A 218 6.20 -2.59 16.28
CA HIS A 218 5.19 -3.19 17.16
C HIS A 218 4.55 -2.12 18.07
N LYS A 219 3.22 -1.99 17.95
CA LYS A 219 2.26 -1.25 18.79
C LYS A 219 2.02 0.25 18.51
N GLN A 220 0.70 0.53 18.46
CA GLN A 220 -0.03 1.77 18.76
C GLN A 220 -0.25 2.80 17.65
N SER A 221 -1.48 2.74 17.12
CA SER A 221 -2.46 3.83 16.93
C SER A 221 -2.02 5.18 16.37
N GLY A 222 -2.61 5.51 15.21
CA GLY A 222 -3.08 6.86 14.91
C GLY A 222 -2.26 7.61 13.86
N HIS A 223 -2.87 7.76 12.66
CA HIS A 223 -2.75 8.89 11.72
C HIS A 223 -1.39 9.44 11.24
N ILE A 224 -0.25 8.95 11.75
CA ILE A 224 1.09 9.47 11.44
C ILE A 224 1.82 8.59 10.39
N SER A 225 1.30 7.39 10.09
CA SER A 225 1.98 6.40 9.23
C SER A 225 1.95 6.70 7.72
N SER A 226 1.13 7.65 7.24
CA SER A 226 1.01 7.92 5.80
C SER A 226 2.24 8.63 5.22
N ILE A 227 2.87 9.53 5.98
CA ILE A 227 3.96 10.40 5.48
C ILE A 227 5.26 9.60 5.26
N GLY A 228 5.53 8.58 6.07
CA GLY A 228 6.77 7.80 5.97
C GLY A 228 6.82 6.84 4.78
N PHE A 229 5.66 6.35 4.33
CA PHE A 229 5.59 5.38 3.23
C PHE A 229 5.88 6.03 1.87
N ASP A 230 5.38 7.23 1.65
CA ASP A 230 5.60 7.94 0.38
C ASP A 230 7.04 8.39 0.22
N MET A 231 7.68 8.83 1.32
CA MET A 231 9.11 9.15 1.33
C MET A 231 9.95 7.89 1.09
N TYR A 232 9.55 6.75 1.67
CA TYR A 232 10.21 5.47 1.42
C TYR A 232 10.09 5.01 -0.04
N CYS A 233 8.89 5.10 -0.63
CA CYS A 233 8.68 4.80 -2.04
C CYS A 233 9.50 5.72 -2.94
N LYS A 234 9.59 7.02 -2.61
CA LYS A 234 10.40 7.98 -3.36
C LYS A 234 11.90 7.66 -3.27
N LEU A 235 12.44 7.43 -2.07
CA LEU A 235 13.84 7.05 -1.87
C LEU A 235 14.18 5.72 -2.56
N MET A 236 13.25 4.75 -2.55
CA MET A 236 13.45 3.47 -3.23
C MET A 236 13.36 3.58 -4.75
N ASP A 237 12.42 4.37 -5.29
CA ASP A 237 12.34 4.66 -6.72
C ASP A 237 13.60 5.38 -7.23
N GLU A 238 14.13 6.33 -6.45
CA GLU A 238 15.43 6.97 -6.69
C GLU A 238 16.56 5.92 -6.70
N THR A 239 16.66 5.08 -5.67
CA THR A 239 17.72 4.04 -5.60
C THR A 239 17.63 3.02 -6.75
N VAL A 240 16.42 2.66 -7.20
CA VAL A 240 16.20 1.70 -8.29
C VAL A 240 16.62 2.30 -9.63
N LYS A 241 16.32 3.58 -9.85
CA LYS A 241 16.80 4.33 -11.02
C LYS A 241 18.33 4.41 -11.06
N GLU A 242 18.98 4.64 -9.92
CA GLU A 242 20.46 4.60 -9.81
C GLU A 242 21.03 3.22 -10.18
N ILE A 243 20.44 2.14 -9.68
CA ILE A 243 20.89 0.76 -9.95
C ILE A 243 20.73 0.40 -11.44
N HIS A 244 19.66 0.87 -12.09
CA HIS A 244 19.42 0.66 -13.53
C HIS A 244 20.26 1.58 -14.44
N GLY A 245 21.19 2.37 -13.89
CA GLY A 245 22.05 3.26 -14.67
C GLY A 245 21.31 4.45 -15.28
N GLN A 246 20.07 4.72 -14.86
CA GLN A 246 19.41 5.97 -15.18
C GLN A 246 20.04 7.03 -14.28
N LYS A 247 20.53 8.15 -14.86
CA LYS A 247 20.94 9.30 -14.07
C LYS A 247 19.72 9.74 -13.27
N VAL A 248 19.73 9.44 -11.97
CA VAL A 248 18.91 10.18 -11.02
C VAL A 248 19.51 11.57 -11.04
N ASP A 249 18.86 12.49 -11.75
CA ASP A 249 18.99 13.89 -11.41
C ASP A 249 18.60 13.96 -9.95
N THR A 250 19.60 14.03 -9.07
CA THR A 250 19.38 14.36 -7.67
C THR A 250 18.65 15.69 -7.72
N ALA A 251 17.33 15.63 -7.54
CA ALA A 251 16.48 16.80 -7.57
C ALA A 251 16.86 17.61 -6.34
N PHE A 252 17.88 18.45 -6.47
CA PHE A 252 18.29 19.35 -5.43
C PHE A 252 17.07 20.20 -5.06
N GLU A 253 16.82 20.39 -3.77
CA GLU A 253 15.70 21.21 -3.33
C GLU A 253 16.17 22.66 -3.19
N PRO A 254 15.63 23.61 -3.98
CA PRO A 254 15.98 25.02 -3.84
C PRO A 254 15.56 25.56 -2.48
N GLU A 255 16.49 26.15 -1.74
CA GLU A 255 16.20 26.90 -0.53
C GLU A 255 15.74 28.32 -0.91
N VAL A 256 14.46 28.64 -0.68
CA VAL A 256 13.90 29.97 -1.00
C VAL A 256 13.60 30.70 0.30
N ASN A 257 14.43 31.71 0.62
CA ASN A 257 14.24 32.57 1.79
C ASN A 257 14.00 34.02 1.37
N LEU A 258 12.74 34.32 1.03
CA LEU A 258 12.26 35.67 0.66
C LEU A 258 11.60 36.41 1.83
N MET A 259 11.67 35.88 3.06
CA MET A 259 10.90 36.36 4.22
C MET A 259 9.36 36.34 4.04
N ILE A 260 8.86 35.57 3.07
CA ILE A 260 7.44 35.38 2.80
C ILE A 260 7.01 34.06 3.45
N LYS A 261 6.12 34.13 4.45
CA LYS A 261 5.58 32.95 5.12
C LYS A 261 4.20 32.63 4.55
N GLY A 262 4.06 31.44 3.95
CA GLY A 262 2.79 30.91 3.48
C GLY A 262 2.42 29.62 4.22
N PHE A 263 1.14 29.45 4.52
CA PHE A 263 0.59 28.26 5.16
C PHE A 263 -0.91 28.16 4.86
N ILE A 264 -1.48 26.96 5.03
CA ILE A 264 -2.92 26.71 4.94
C ILE A 264 -3.55 26.94 6.32
N PRO A 265 -4.40 27.98 6.51
CA PRO A 265 -5.04 28.26 7.79
C PRO A 265 -5.99 27.14 8.21
N LYS A 266 -6.12 26.94 9.53
CA LYS A 266 -7.07 25.97 10.09
C LYS A 266 -8.52 26.33 9.75
N ASP A 267 -8.81 27.62 9.66
CA ASP A 267 -10.16 28.13 9.39
C ASP A 267 -10.59 27.98 7.93
N TYR A 268 -9.62 27.83 7.01
CA TYR A 268 -9.89 27.63 5.59
C TYR A 268 -10.12 26.15 5.24
N ILE A 269 -9.31 25.26 5.81
CA ILE A 269 -9.48 23.81 5.68
C ILE A 269 -9.47 23.20 7.09
N PRO A 270 -10.63 22.97 7.73
CA PRO A 270 -10.71 22.50 9.12
C PRO A 270 -10.17 21.08 9.31
N ASP A 271 -10.45 20.18 8.36
CA ASP A 271 -10.01 18.78 8.41
C ASP A 271 -8.49 18.66 8.23
N LEU A 272 -7.85 17.99 9.19
CA LEU A 272 -6.39 17.83 9.19
C LEU A 272 -5.89 16.92 8.05
N ASN A 273 -6.65 15.90 7.66
CA ASN A 273 -6.24 14.94 6.64
C ASN A 273 -6.27 15.58 5.25
N GLN A 274 -7.35 16.29 4.94
CA GLN A 274 -7.47 17.07 3.71
C GLN A 274 -6.36 18.12 3.61
N ARG A 275 -6.03 18.78 4.74
CA ARG A 275 -4.94 19.77 4.76
C ARG A 275 -3.58 19.12 4.46
N LEU A 276 -3.29 17.96 5.06
CA LEU A 276 -2.05 17.22 4.81
C LEU A 276 -1.96 16.69 3.37
N GLU A 277 -3.07 16.21 2.82
CA GLU A 277 -3.15 15.78 1.43
C GLU A 277 -2.85 16.93 0.47
N ILE A 278 -3.40 18.12 0.71
CA ILE A 278 -3.13 19.32 -0.09
C ILE A 278 -1.67 19.75 0.03
N TYR A 279 -1.09 19.77 1.24
CA TYR A 279 0.34 20.04 1.41
C TYR A 279 1.21 19.08 0.60
N ARG A 280 0.86 17.79 0.60
CA ARG A 280 1.57 16.77 -0.17
C ARG A 280 1.45 17.00 -1.68
N ARG A 281 0.25 17.29 -2.18
CA ARG A 281 0.03 17.62 -3.59
C ARG A 281 0.82 18.85 -4.01
N ILE A 282 0.87 19.89 -3.18
CA ILE A 282 1.65 21.11 -3.42
C ILE A 282 3.16 20.82 -3.50
N GLN A 283 3.70 19.94 -2.65
CA GLN A 283 5.13 19.59 -2.66
C GLN A 283 5.56 18.83 -3.92
N LEU A 284 4.66 18.04 -4.50
CA LEU A 284 4.91 17.25 -5.69
C LEU A 284 4.79 18.05 -7.00
N MET A 285 4.34 19.31 -6.94
CA MET A 285 4.23 20.15 -8.12
C MET A 285 5.59 20.43 -8.75
N GLY A 286 5.67 20.20 -10.05
CA GLY A 286 6.86 20.41 -10.86
C GLY A 286 6.80 21.71 -11.69
N GLU A 287 5.61 22.29 -11.86
CA GLU A 287 5.43 23.45 -12.73
C GLU A 287 4.64 24.59 -12.07
N ALA A 288 4.99 25.82 -12.42
CA ALA A 288 4.26 27.01 -11.96
C ALA A 288 2.78 27.00 -12.40
N LYS A 289 2.46 26.39 -13.55
CA LYS A 289 1.08 26.29 -14.06
C LYS A 289 0.20 25.37 -13.19
N GLU A 290 0.79 24.34 -12.56
CA GLU A 290 0.07 23.46 -11.63
C GLU A 290 -0.37 24.22 -10.37
N CYS A 291 0.37 25.26 -9.98
CA CYS A 291 0.01 26.12 -8.85
C CYS A 291 -1.25 26.95 -9.15
N GLU A 292 -1.43 27.41 -10.39
CA GLU A 292 -2.63 28.15 -10.83
C GLU A 292 -3.88 27.24 -10.85
N TYR A 293 -3.73 26.01 -11.33
CA TYR A 293 -4.80 25.01 -11.28
C TYR A 293 -5.17 24.65 -9.82
N MET A 294 -4.17 24.52 -8.95
CA MET A 294 -4.42 24.28 -7.53
C MET A 294 -5.14 25.45 -6.87
N GLU A 295 -4.79 26.70 -7.17
CA GLU A 295 -5.53 27.86 -6.65
C GLU A 295 -7.00 27.82 -7.07
N THR A 296 -7.27 27.45 -8.32
CA THR A 296 -8.64 27.32 -8.85
C THR A 296 -9.41 26.18 -8.18
N GLU A 297 -8.77 25.02 -7.98
CA GLU A 297 -9.38 23.88 -7.28
C GLU A 297 -9.68 24.21 -5.80
N LEU A 298 -8.77 24.89 -5.12
CA LEU A 298 -8.97 25.33 -3.73
C LEU A 298 -10.11 26.34 -3.63
N ALA A 299 -10.19 27.27 -4.59
CA ALA A 299 -11.27 28.24 -4.68
C ALA A 299 -12.65 27.58 -4.86
N ASP A 300 -12.73 26.58 -5.73
CA ASP A 300 -13.96 25.83 -6.00
C ASP A 300 -14.40 24.99 -4.80
N ARG A 301 -13.46 24.33 -4.12
CA ARG A 301 -13.76 23.40 -3.02
C ARG A 301 -13.97 24.07 -1.66
N TYR A 302 -13.22 25.13 -1.36
CA TYR A 302 -13.15 25.74 -0.03
C TYR A 302 -13.49 27.23 -0.02
N GLY A 303 -13.87 27.81 -1.17
CA GLY A 303 -14.17 29.23 -1.29
C GLY A 303 -12.91 30.11 -1.42
N PRO A 304 -13.01 31.43 -1.24
CA PRO A 304 -11.95 32.38 -1.60
C PRO A 304 -10.63 32.07 -0.90
N VAL A 305 -9.56 31.92 -1.70
CA VAL A 305 -8.24 31.50 -1.23
C VAL A 305 -7.60 32.61 -0.36
N PRO A 306 -7.24 32.32 0.90
CA PRO A 306 -6.60 33.28 1.80
C PRO A 306 -5.22 33.73 1.30
N SER A 307 -4.80 34.94 1.71
CA SER A 307 -3.47 35.47 1.35
C SER A 307 -2.32 34.55 1.75
N ASP A 308 -2.43 33.81 2.85
CA ASP A 308 -1.37 32.92 3.32
C ASP A 308 -1.23 31.65 2.46
N VAL A 309 -2.32 31.21 1.83
CA VAL A 309 -2.29 30.12 0.85
C VAL A 309 -1.71 30.59 -0.47
N LYS A 310 -2.06 31.81 -0.90
CA LYS A 310 -1.47 32.42 -2.12
C LYS A 310 0.04 32.62 -1.99
N LYS A 311 0.51 33.06 -0.81
CA LYS A 311 1.96 33.12 -0.50
C LYS A 311 2.63 31.75 -0.61
N LEU A 312 1.99 30.70 -0.10
CA LEU A 312 2.51 29.33 -0.17
C LEU A 312 2.66 28.86 -1.62
N LEU A 313 1.61 29.00 -2.43
CA LEU A 313 1.62 28.63 -3.84
C LEU A 313 2.65 29.43 -4.64
N GLY A 314 2.78 30.73 -4.37
CA GLY A 314 3.76 31.59 -5.04
C GLY A 314 5.21 31.21 -4.74
N VAL A 315 5.53 30.83 -3.49
CA VAL A 315 6.87 30.33 -3.12
C VAL A 315 7.16 28.98 -3.81
N ILE A 316 6.16 28.10 -3.92
CA ILE A 316 6.30 26.81 -4.59
C ILE A 316 6.50 26.98 -6.10
N ALA A 317 5.78 27.91 -6.73
CA ALA A 317 5.99 28.25 -8.14
C ALA A 317 7.41 28.80 -8.40
N VAL A 318 7.94 29.63 -7.50
CA VAL A 318 9.35 30.09 -7.56
C VAL A 318 10.31 28.90 -7.44
N LYS A 319 10.09 27.99 -6.48
CA LYS A 319 10.90 26.76 -6.33
C LYS A 319 10.88 25.88 -7.56
N ALA A 320 9.72 25.71 -8.20
CA ALA A 320 9.57 24.92 -9.42
C ALA A 320 10.41 25.51 -10.57
N ILE A 321 10.45 26.84 -10.72
CA ILE A 321 11.29 27.49 -11.72
C ILE A 321 12.77 27.33 -11.35
N CYS A 322 13.15 27.52 -10.08
CA CYS A 322 14.53 27.33 -9.60
C CYS A 322 15.09 25.93 -9.88
N ARG A 323 14.27 24.88 -9.72
CA ARG A 323 14.64 23.51 -10.10
C ARG A 323 15.02 23.40 -11.57
N LYS A 324 14.21 23.98 -12.47
CA LYS A 324 14.46 23.96 -13.92
C LYS A 324 15.75 24.68 -14.31
N ILE A 325 16.09 25.77 -13.64
CA ILE A 325 17.29 26.58 -13.94
C ILE A 325 18.49 26.29 -13.04
N LYS A 326 18.46 25.20 -12.26
CA LYS A 326 19.56 24.77 -11.38
C LYS A 326 20.00 25.84 -10.35
N VAL A 327 19.05 26.63 -9.82
CA VAL A 327 19.28 27.61 -8.73
C VAL A 327 19.11 26.94 -7.37
N SER A 328 20.21 26.73 -6.65
CA SER A 328 20.26 26.05 -5.35
C SER A 328 19.67 26.86 -4.20
N LYS A 329 19.85 28.19 -4.22
CA LYS A 329 19.43 29.04 -3.10
C LYS A 329 19.00 30.44 -3.54
N ILE A 330 17.95 30.96 -2.92
CA ILE A 330 17.55 32.37 -2.98
C ILE A 330 17.62 32.96 -1.57
N GLU A 331 18.53 33.92 -1.39
CA GLU A 331 18.67 34.67 -0.14
C GLU A 331 18.28 36.13 -0.33
N LEU A 332 17.69 36.70 0.71
CA LEU A 332 17.32 38.10 0.73
C LEU A 332 18.37 38.91 1.48
N LYS A 333 19.01 39.87 0.80
CA LYS A 333 19.95 40.83 1.41
C LYS A 333 19.48 42.26 1.12
N GLY A 334 18.81 42.86 2.11
CA GLY A 334 18.23 44.20 1.98
C GLY A 334 17.14 44.27 0.89
N PRO A 335 17.25 45.16 -0.11
CA PRO A 335 16.32 45.24 -1.24
C PRO A 335 16.66 44.28 -2.40
N LYS A 336 17.68 43.42 -2.26
CA LYS A 336 18.11 42.49 -3.32
C LYS A 336 17.85 41.03 -2.93
N ALA A 337 17.27 40.25 -3.84
CA ALA A 337 17.26 38.79 -3.76
C ALA A 337 18.46 38.23 -4.54
N ILE A 338 19.32 37.49 -3.86
CA ILE A 338 20.52 36.86 -4.41
C ILE A 338 20.19 35.42 -4.76
N LEU A 339 20.28 35.10 -6.04
CA LEU A 339 20.15 33.76 -6.62
C LEU A 339 21.54 33.12 -6.63
N HIS A 340 21.64 31.90 -6.11
CA HIS A 340 22.84 31.06 -6.15
C HIS A 340 22.59 29.92 -7.12
N PHE A 341 23.45 29.78 -8.13
CA PHE A 341 23.39 28.69 -9.10
C PHE A 341 24.26 27.51 -8.62
N LEU A 342 23.96 26.31 -9.12
CA LEU A 342 24.84 25.14 -8.96
C LEU A 342 26.09 25.28 -9.84
N ASP A 343 27.18 24.63 -9.42
CA ASP A 343 28.51 24.72 -10.05
C ASP A 343 28.54 24.21 -11.51
N ASP A 344 27.53 23.42 -11.91
CA ASP A 344 27.39 22.84 -13.27
C ASP A 344 26.65 23.75 -14.27
N VAL A 345 26.38 25.02 -13.92
CA VAL A 345 25.62 25.95 -14.76
C VAL A 345 26.56 26.96 -15.44
N GLU A 346 26.77 26.82 -16.75
CA GLU A 346 27.42 27.86 -17.58
C GLU A 346 26.40 28.95 -17.94
N ILE A 347 26.54 30.14 -17.34
CA ILE A 347 25.73 31.31 -17.71
C ILE A 347 26.38 31.98 -18.93
N GLU A 348 25.75 31.90 -20.11
CA GLU A 348 26.20 32.60 -21.33
C GLU A 348 26.13 34.13 -21.15
N THR A 349 27.23 34.75 -20.71
CA THR A 349 27.33 36.18 -20.42
C THR A 349 27.06 37.08 -21.63
N GLY A 350 27.22 36.58 -22.86
CA GLY A 350 27.00 37.30 -24.11
C GLY A 350 25.54 37.57 -24.49
N LYS A 351 24.58 36.78 -23.97
CA LYS A 351 23.13 36.99 -24.22
C LYS A 351 22.44 37.83 -23.13
N LEU A 352 23.10 38.01 -21.99
CA LEU A 352 22.59 38.80 -20.86
C LEU A 352 22.48 40.31 -21.22
N THR A 353 23.31 40.82 -22.13
CA THR A 353 23.39 42.26 -22.42
C THR A 353 22.30 42.80 -23.35
N GLN A 354 21.54 41.95 -24.06
CA GLN A 354 20.57 42.40 -25.07
C GLN A 354 19.10 42.38 -24.64
N ASN A 355 18.72 41.69 -23.55
CA ASN A 355 17.30 41.47 -23.19
C ASN A 355 16.99 41.40 -21.68
N ILE A 356 17.87 41.91 -20.82
CA ILE A 356 17.68 41.81 -19.37
C ILE A 356 16.91 43.00 -18.80
N ASP A 357 15.92 42.69 -17.95
CA ASP A 357 15.26 43.67 -17.08
C ASP A 357 16.32 44.42 -16.25
N SER A 358 16.25 45.76 -16.24
CA SER A 358 17.12 46.68 -15.48
C SER A 358 17.31 46.35 -13.99
N ARG A 359 16.48 45.46 -13.44
CA ARG A 359 16.49 44.98 -12.05
C ARG A 359 17.46 43.83 -11.79
N LEU A 360 18.01 43.20 -12.82
CA LEU A 360 18.97 42.10 -12.69
C LEU A 360 20.41 42.64 -12.65
N SER A 361 21.15 42.27 -11.61
CA SER A 361 22.56 42.61 -11.44
C SER A 361 23.41 41.35 -11.38
N PHE A 362 24.43 41.25 -12.23
CA PHE A 362 25.43 40.17 -12.14
C PHE A 362 26.37 40.43 -10.97
N LEU A 363 26.51 39.47 -10.05
CA LEU A 363 27.38 39.59 -8.87
C LEU A 363 28.65 38.74 -9.01
N SER A 364 28.52 37.51 -9.51
CA SER A 364 29.64 36.58 -9.76
C SER A 364 29.20 35.46 -10.70
N GLU A 365 30.14 34.61 -11.16
CA GLU A 365 29.91 33.44 -12.04
C GLU A 365 28.72 32.57 -11.60
N PHE A 366 28.52 32.38 -10.28
CA PHE A 366 27.43 31.57 -9.72
C PHE A 366 26.37 32.39 -8.95
N LYS A 367 26.36 33.73 -9.07
CA LYS A 367 25.40 34.57 -8.32
C LYS A 367 24.83 35.71 -9.15
N MET A 368 23.51 35.84 -9.10
CA MET A 368 22.78 36.98 -9.66
C MET A 368 21.91 37.65 -8.59
N GLY A 369 21.82 38.97 -8.65
CA GLY A 369 20.93 39.76 -7.81
C GLY A 369 19.70 40.19 -8.60
N VAL A 370 18.52 40.13 -7.97
CA VAL A 370 17.26 40.71 -8.43
C VAL A 370 16.90 41.84 -7.47
N LEU A 371 16.73 43.06 -7.98
CA LEU A 371 16.23 44.20 -7.21
C LEU A 371 14.72 44.05 -6.98
N LEU A 372 14.29 44.16 -5.73
CA LEU A 372 12.89 44.10 -5.32
C LEU A 372 12.43 45.46 -4.81
N ASP A 373 11.25 45.89 -5.25
CA ASP A 373 10.66 47.18 -4.86
C ASP A 373 10.06 47.15 -3.45
N ARG A 374 9.78 45.95 -2.89
CA ARG A 374 9.26 45.73 -1.53
C ARG A 374 7.91 46.38 -1.24
N ILE A 375 7.11 46.62 -2.27
CA ILE A 375 5.81 47.29 -2.16
C ILE A 375 4.76 46.30 -1.64
N THR A 376 4.65 45.12 -2.26
CA THR A 376 3.83 44.01 -1.78
C THR A 376 4.54 42.67 -1.98
N TRP A 377 4.15 41.65 -1.21
CA TRP A 377 4.68 40.29 -1.38
C TRP A 377 4.31 39.67 -2.74
N GLN A 378 3.19 40.11 -3.35
CA GLN A 378 2.77 39.69 -4.69
C GLN A 378 3.72 40.27 -5.74
N ASP A 379 3.96 41.58 -5.68
CA ASP A 379 4.87 42.25 -6.61
C ASP A 379 6.29 41.70 -6.52
N ASP A 380 6.77 41.40 -5.31
CA ASP A 380 8.08 40.80 -5.07
C ASP A 380 8.15 39.39 -5.70
N LEU A 381 7.14 38.53 -5.49
CA LEU A 381 7.11 37.19 -6.08
C LEU A 381 6.98 37.23 -7.61
N ASP A 382 6.14 38.10 -8.15
CA ASP A 382 5.95 38.25 -9.60
C ASP A 382 7.19 38.81 -10.27
N THR A 383 7.91 39.72 -9.60
CA THR A 383 9.21 40.22 -10.08
C THR A 383 10.24 39.11 -10.10
N VAL A 384 10.36 38.33 -9.02
CA VAL A 384 11.27 37.17 -8.96
C VAL A 384 10.90 36.14 -10.03
N GLN A 385 9.63 35.77 -10.18
CA GLN A 385 9.19 34.80 -11.18
C GLN A 385 9.46 35.28 -12.61
N ARG A 386 9.20 36.55 -12.93
CA ARG A 386 9.50 37.13 -14.25
C ARG A 386 11.00 37.07 -14.55
N CYS A 387 11.84 37.50 -13.61
CA CYS A 387 13.28 37.42 -13.76
C CYS A 387 13.77 35.98 -13.92
N LEU A 388 13.25 35.02 -13.13
CA LEU A 388 13.62 33.61 -13.25
C LEU A 388 13.17 32.99 -14.59
N ARG A 389 11.99 33.35 -15.11
CA ARG A 389 11.51 32.90 -16.43
C ARG A 389 12.36 33.46 -17.57
N GLN A 390 12.80 34.72 -17.47
CA GLN A 390 13.75 35.29 -18.43
C GLN A 390 15.09 34.56 -18.39
N LEU A 391 15.60 34.26 -17.19
CA LEU A 391 16.83 33.48 -17.01
C LEU A 391 16.69 32.06 -17.57
N ALA A 392 15.52 31.43 -17.42
CA ALA A 392 15.25 30.12 -18.01
C ALA A 392 15.33 30.09 -19.55
N GLY A 393 15.09 31.22 -20.22
CA GLY A 393 15.25 31.35 -21.67
C GLY A 393 16.69 31.63 -22.13
N VAL A 394 17.59 31.98 -21.22
CA VAL A 394 18.99 32.37 -21.51
C VAL A 394 19.99 31.31 -21.03
N ILE A 395 19.64 30.52 -20.02
CA ILE A 395 20.49 29.46 -19.47
C ILE A 395 20.31 28.18 -20.29
N ASN A 396 21.37 27.76 -20.98
CA ASN A 396 21.47 26.41 -21.55
C ASN A 396 21.96 25.46 -20.44
N ALA A 397 21.06 24.69 -19.85
CA ALA A 397 21.48 23.56 -19.03
C ALA A 397 22.09 22.48 -19.95
N LYS A 398 23.38 22.15 -19.75
CA LYS A 398 24.02 20.98 -20.38
C LYS A 398 23.35 19.68 -19.94
#